data_AF-A0A9D1FVP2-F1
#
_entry.id   AF-A0A9D1FVP2-F1
#
_cell.length_a   1.000
_cell.length_b   1.000
_cell.length_c   1.000
_cell.angle_alpha   90.00
_cell.angle_beta   90.00
_cell.angle_gamma   90.00
#
_symmetry.space_group_name_H-M   'P 1'
#
loop_
_entity.id
_entity.type
_entity.pdbx_description
1 polymer ?
#
loop_
_entity_poly.entity_id
_entity_poly.type
_entity_poly.pdbx_seq_one_letter_code
_entity_poly.pdbx_strand_id
1 'polypeptide(L)'
;MENNKNYEIGYGKPPKNTRFTKGRSGNPAGRKKKVIPETLFQAISLELCQQKTITNASGLKEKVPLYSILAKKWFKMRFKMTVSQGNSYFNQIICLNVISMIS
;
A
#
# COMPACT_ATOMS: atom_id res chain seq x y z
N MET A 1 -37.15 -38.27 -8.27
CA MET A 1 -37.33 -36.85 -7.90
C MET A 1 -38.18 -36.80 -6.65
N GLU A 2 -37.56 -36.73 -5.47
CA GLU A 2 -38.30 -36.77 -4.20
C GLU A 2 -38.55 -35.34 -3.70
N ASN A 3 -39.81 -34.93 -3.75
CA ASN A 3 -40.31 -33.62 -3.37
C ASN A 3 -40.14 -33.40 -1.86
N ASN A 4 -39.02 -32.80 -1.45
CA ASN A 4 -38.71 -32.49 -0.04
C ASN A 4 -39.48 -31.24 0.43
N LYS A 5 -40.82 -31.33 0.44
CA LYS A 5 -41.75 -30.26 0.88
C LYS A 5 -41.79 -30.04 2.40
N ASN A 6 -40.87 -30.63 3.16
CA ASN A 6 -40.94 -30.69 4.63
C ASN A 6 -39.65 -30.21 5.34
N TYR A 7 -38.90 -29.28 4.73
CA TYR A 7 -37.80 -28.59 5.41
C TYR A 7 -38.21 -27.16 5.74
N GLU A 8 -38.49 -26.93 7.02
CA GLU A 8 -38.87 -25.62 7.54
C GLU A 8 -37.67 -24.64 7.47
N ILE A 9 -37.84 -23.59 6.66
CA ILE A 9 -36.84 -22.54 6.46
C ILE A 9 -37.01 -21.50 7.58
N GLY A 10 -35.91 -21.11 8.23
CA GLY A 10 -35.92 -20.16 9.34
C GLY A 10 -34.53 -19.61 9.63
N TYR A 11 -34.39 -18.82 10.70
CA TYR A 11 -33.10 -18.26 11.09
C TYR A 11 -32.06 -19.37 11.33
N GLY A 12 -30.90 -19.28 10.68
CA GLY A 12 -29.86 -20.31 10.74
C GLY A 12 -30.15 -21.61 9.96
N LYS A 13 -31.28 -21.69 9.23
CA LYS A 13 -31.69 -22.88 8.44
C LYS A 13 -31.85 -22.52 6.95
N PRO A 14 -30.73 -22.32 6.21
CA PRO A 14 -30.80 -21.95 4.80
C PRO A 14 -31.42 -23.07 3.93
N PRO A 15 -32.14 -22.72 2.85
CA PRO A 15 -32.78 -23.68 1.94
C PRO A 15 -31.82 -24.74 1.38
N LYS A 16 -32.31 -25.97 1.21
CA LYS A 16 -31.45 -27.12 0.86
C LYS A 16 -30.70 -26.94 -0.47
N ASN A 17 -31.32 -26.28 -1.43
CA ASN A 17 -30.83 -26.03 -2.78
C ASN A 17 -29.77 -24.92 -2.88
N THR A 18 -29.68 -24.03 -1.88
CA THR A 18 -28.70 -22.92 -1.87
C THR A 18 -27.49 -23.16 -0.97
N ARG A 19 -27.54 -24.19 -0.13
CA ARG A 19 -26.42 -24.59 0.72
C ARG A 19 -25.23 -25.06 -0.13
N PHE A 20 -24.02 -24.80 0.37
CA PHE A 20 -22.85 -25.45 -0.20
C PHE A 20 -22.94 -26.97 -0.05
N THR A 21 -22.60 -27.68 -1.11
CA THR A 21 -22.54 -29.14 -1.10
C THR A 21 -21.34 -29.58 -0.25
N LYS A 22 -21.56 -30.49 0.72
CA LYS A 22 -20.50 -31.02 1.57
C LYS A 22 -19.34 -31.54 0.72
N GLY A 23 -18.11 -31.12 1.04
CA GLY A 23 -16.90 -31.53 0.32
C GLY A 23 -16.58 -30.73 -0.95
N ARG A 24 -17.44 -29.77 -1.35
CA ARG A 24 -17.17 -28.87 -2.48
C ARG A 24 -17.08 -27.43 -1.98
N SER A 25 -15.96 -26.77 -2.26
CA SER A 25 -15.83 -25.32 -2.06
C SER A 25 -16.83 -24.59 -2.98
N GLY A 26 -17.49 -23.56 -2.46
CA GLY A 26 -18.30 -22.64 -3.26
C GLY A 26 -17.48 -21.84 -4.30
N ASN A 27 -16.16 -21.85 -4.15
CA ASN A 27 -15.22 -21.37 -5.16
C ASN A 27 -14.28 -22.53 -5.57
N PRO A 28 -14.64 -23.32 -6.59
CA PRO A 28 -13.83 -24.44 -7.06
C PRO A 28 -12.45 -24.04 -7.58
N ALA A 29 -12.33 -22.85 -8.17
CA ALA A 29 -11.04 -22.30 -8.63
C ALA A 29 -10.16 -21.80 -7.48
N GLY A 30 -10.72 -21.72 -6.27
CA GLY A 30 -10.05 -21.17 -5.11
C GLY A 30 -9.67 -19.72 -5.29
N ARG A 31 -8.83 -19.23 -4.37
CA ARG A 31 -8.23 -17.92 -4.50
C ARG A 31 -7.23 -17.94 -5.67
N LYS A 32 -7.33 -17.00 -6.61
CA LYS A 32 -6.31 -16.82 -7.65
C LYS A 32 -4.93 -16.67 -6.99
N LYS A 33 -3.93 -17.38 -7.50
CA LYS A 33 -2.55 -17.28 -7.01
C LYS A 33 -2.03 -15.85 -7.24
N LYS A 34 -1.25 -15.34 -6.29
CA LYS A 34 -0.55 -14.06 -6.49
C LYS A 34 0.50 -14.27 -7.59
N VAL A 35 0.60 -13.30 -8.49
CA VAL A 35 1.70 -13.26 -9.46
C VAL A 35 2.95 -12.92 -8.68
N ILE A 36 3.92 -13.84 -8.66
CA ILE A 36 5.24 -13.59 -8.08
C ILE A 36 6.11 -13.10 -9.24
N PRO A 37 6.63 -11.86 -9.18
CA PRO A 37 7.49 -11.35 -10.25
C PRO A 37 8.82 -12.12 -10.28
N GLU A 38 9.26 -12.48 -11.48
CA GLU A 38 10.53 -13.20 -11.70
C GLU A 38 11.73 -12.26 -11.69
N THR A 39 11.51 -11.00 -12.06
CA THR A 39 12.56 -9.97 -12.13
C THR A 39 12.23 -8.76 -11.29
N LEU A 40 13.29 -8.04 -10.86
CA LEU A 40 13.15 -6.76 -10.16
C LEU A 40 12.34 -5.74 -10.98
N PHE A 41 12.56 -5.69 -12.30
CA PHE A 41 11.83 -4.79 -13.19
C PHE A 41 10.33 -5.10 -13.22
N GLN A 42 9.96 -6.38 -13.27
CA GLN A 42 8.56 -6.81 -13.23
C GLN A 42 7.91 -6.48 -11.89
N ALA A 43 8.63 -6.68 -10.77
CA ALA A 43 8.16 -6.31 -9.44
C ALA A 43 7.89 -4.81 -9.33
N ILE A 44 8.85 -3.98 -9.78
CA ILE A 44 8.72 -2.53 -9.82
C ILE A 44 7.52 -2.13 -10.70
N SER A 45 7.41 -2.70 -11.90
CA SER A 45 6.32 -2.38 -12.83
C SER A 45 4.94 -2.70 -12.25
N LEU A 46 4.78 -3.87 -11.61
CA LEU A 46 3.53 -4.25 -10.94
C LEU A 46 3.15 -3.29 -9.81
N GLU A 47 4.13 -2.90 -8.99
CA GLU A 47 3.93 -1.97 -7.88
C GLU A 47 3.61 -0.55 -8.39
N LEU A 48 4.27 -0.07 -9.44
CA LEU A 48 4.03 1.27 -10.00
C LEU A 48 2.61 1.41 -10.58
N CYS A 49 2.04 0.34 -11.13
CA CYS A 49 0.67 0.31 -11.63
C CYS A 49 -0.40 0.22 -10.53
N GLN A 50 0.00 -0.05 -9.28
CA GLN A 50 -0.94 -0.16 -8.18
C GLN A 50 -1.41 1.23 -7.71
N GLN A 51 -2.72 1.38 -7.57
CA GLN A 51 -3.31 2.53 -6.88
C GLN A 51 -3.34 2.27 -5.38
N LYS A 52 -2.92 3.26 -4.60
CA LYS A 52 -2.97 3.22 -3.14
C LYS A 52 -3.95 4.27 -2.64
N THR A 53 -4.75 3.91 -1.65
CA THR A 53 -5.63 4.86 -0.97
C THR A 53 -4.82 5.63 0.07
N ILE A 54 -4.79 6.95 -0.05
CA ILE A 54 -4.19 7.84 0.95
C ILE A 54 -5.26 8.78 1.49
N THR A 55 -5.04 9.27 2.71
CA THR A 55 -5.82 10.38 3.26
C THR A 55 -5.09 11.68 2.95
N ASN A 56 -5.74 12.57 2.23
CA ASN A 56 -5.21 13.89 1.91
C ASN A 56 -5.24 14.82 3.12
N ALA A 57 -4.57 15.98 3.02
CA ALA A 57 -4.57 17.00 4.07
C ALA A 57 -5.98 17.53 4.41
N SER A 58 -6.94 17.40 3.48
CA SER A 58 -8.37 17.70 3.67
C SER A 58 -9.16 16.58 4.38
N GLY A 59 -8.51 15.46 4.72
CA GLY A 59 -9.16 14.29 5.32
C GLY A 59 -9.84 13.34 4.34
N LEU A 60 -9.90 13.68 3.05
CA LEU A 60 -10.51 12.84 2.01
C LEU A 60 -9.62 11.65 1.62
N LYS A 61 -10.24 10.50 1.40
CA LYS A 61 -9.55 9.29 0.91
C LYS A 61 -9.51 9.30 -0.61
N GLU A 62 -8.31 9.44 -1.16
CA GLU A 62 -8.10 9.46 -2.60
C GLU A 62 -7.25 8.28 -3.07
N LYS A 63 -7.59 7.76 -4.26
CA LYS A 63 -6.80 6.73 -4.94
C LYS A 63 -5.75 7.41 -5.79
N VAL A 64 -4.49 7.23 -5.42
CA VAL A 64 -3.34 7.80 -6.16
C VAL A 64 -2.39 6.70 -6.59
N PRO A 65 -1.74 6.87 -7.76
CA PRO A 65 -0.77 5.91 -8.24
C PRO A 65 0.52 5.93 -7.40
N LEU A 66 1.13 4.77 -7.19
CA LEU A 66 2.27 4.61 -6.29
C LEU A 66 3.49 5.46 -6.70
N TYR A 67 3.74 5.63 -8.01
CA TYR A 67 4.87 6.44 -8.50
C TYR A 67 4.82 7.88 -7.94
N SER A 68 3.62 8.46 -7.84
CA SER A 68 3.45 9.84 -7.35
C SER A 68 3.80 9.94 -5.87
N ILE A 69 3.49 8.88 -5.10
CA ILE A 69 3.81 8.77 -3.67
C ILE A 69 5.32 8.61 -3.49
N LEU A 70 5.95 7.75 -4.29
CA LEU A 70 7.40 7.54 -4.28
C LEU A 70 8.14 8.83 -4.63
N ALA A 71 7.74 9.53 -5.70
CA ALA A 71 8.31 10.82 -6.08
C ALA A 71 8.20 11.85 -4.95
N LYS A 72 7.02 11.98 -4.33
CA LYS A 72 6.82 12.86 -3.16
C LYS A 72 7.70 12.46 -1.98
N LYS A 73 7.85 11.16 -1.70
CA LYS A 73 8.71 10.65 -0.62
C LYS A 73 10.18 10.96 -0.88
N TRP A 74 10.66 10.72 -2.09
CA TRP A 74 12.04 10.96 -2.51
C TRP A 74 12.38 12.45 -2.42
N PHE A 75 11.50 13.31 -2.93
CA PHE A 75 11.66 14.75 -2.83
C PHE A 75 11.76 15.22 -1.37
N LYS A 76 10.81 14.79 -0.52
CA LYS A 76 10.80 15.13 0.91
C LYS A 76 12.06 14.65 1.65
N MET A 77 12.53 13.43 1.37
CA MET A 77 13.76 12.89 1.96
C MET A 77 14.99 13.69 1.54
N ARG A 78 15.14 13.94 0.23
CA ARG A 78 16.30 14.65 -0.31
C ARG A 78 16.39 16.09 0.21
N PHE A 79 15.25 16.78 0.33
CA PHE A 79 15.18 18.15 0.86
C PHE A 79 15.47 18.24 2.36
N LYS A 80 15.07 17.25 3.16
CA LYS A 80 15.43 17.22 4.59
C LYS A 80 16.94 17.06 4.82
N MET A 81 17.60 16.28 3.97
CA MET A 81 19.03 16.00 4.10
C MET A 81 19.90 17.21 3.73
N THR A 82 19.48 18.04 2.77
CA THR A 82 20.20 19.27 2.39
C THR A 82 20.13 20.35 3.47
N VAL A 83 18.99 20.53 4.14
CA VAL A 83 18.85 21.49 5.26
C VAL A 83 19.68 21.06 6.48
N SER A 84 19.72 19.75 6.78
CA SER A 84 20.54 19.24 7.88
C SER A 84 22.05 19.39 7.63
N GLN A 85 22.51 19.19 6.39
CA GLN A 85 23.92 19.37 6.03
C GLN A 85 24.30 20.86 5.97
N GLY A 86 23.38 21.73 5.52
CA GLY A 86 23.59 23.17 5.47
C GLY A 86 23.95 23.79 6.83
N ASN A 87 23.32 23.36 7.92
CA ASN A 87 23.66 23.83 9.28
C ASN A 87 25.01 23.34 9.81
N SER A 88 25.57 22.24 9.27
CA SER A 88 26.90 21.76 9.64
C SER A 88 28.00 22.58 8.95
N TYR A 89 27.84 22.83 7.65
CA TYR A 89 28.81 23.60 6.87
C TYR A 89 28.75 25.10 7.17
N PHE A 90 27.58 25.67 7.48
CA PHE A 90 27.49 27.07 7.93
C PHE A 90 28.19 27.29 9.27
N ASN A 91 28.01 26.38 10.25
CA ASN A 91 28.69 26.52 11.54
C ASN A 91 30.20 26.30 11.44
N GLN A 92 30.69 25.41 10.56
CA GLN A 92 32.14 25.29 10.31
C GLN A 92 32.74 26.51 9.61
N ILE A 93 32.04 27.09 8.63
CA ILE A 93 32.50 28.28 7.90
C ILE A 93 32.49 29.54 8.79
N ILE A 94 31.50 29.67 9.69
CA ILE A 94 31.47 30.77 10.67
C ILE A 94 32.60 30.61 11.70
N CYS A 95 32.84 29.41 12.23
CA CYS A 95 33.93 29.18 13.19
C CYS A 95 35.33 29.46 12.60
N LEU A 96 35.57 29.13 11.32
CA LEU A 96 36.87 29.39 10.68
C LEU A 96 37.12 30.89 10.41
N ASN A 97 36.10 31.65 10.04
CA ASN A 97 36.24 33.09 9.77
C ASN A 97 36.31 33.95 11.05
N VAL A 98 35.70 33.51 12.16
CA VAL A 98 35.79 34.23 13.44
C VAL A 98 37.16 34.05 14.09
N ILE A 99 37.82 32.90 13.91
CA ILE A 99 39.16 32.65 14.45
C ILE A 99 40.24 33.46 13.71
N SER A 100 40.08 33.72 12.40
CA SER A 100 41.05 34.53 11.64
C SER A 100 40.90 36.06 11.79
N MET A 101 39.86 36.54 12.50
CA MET A 101 39.66 37.96 12.80
C MET A 101 40.13 38.36 14.22
N ILE A 102 40.58 37.39 15.03
CA ILE A 102 41.02 37.59 16.43
C ILE A 102 42.53 37.35 16.60
N SER A 103 43.28 37.06 15.52
CA SER A 103 44.76 37.08 15.47
C SER A 103 45.25 38.22 14.60
#